data_AF-A0A6B2EIN9-F1
#
_entry.id   AF-A0A6B2EIN9-F1
#
_cell.length_a   1.000
_cell.length_b   1.000
_cell.length_c   1.000
_cell.angle_alpha   90.00
_cell.angle_beta   90.00
_cell.angle_gamma   90.00
#
_symmetry.space_group_name_H-M   'P 1'
#
loop_
_entity.id
_entity.type
_entity.pdbx_description
1 polymer ?
#
loop_
_entity_poly.entity_id
_entity_poly.type
_entity_poly.pdbx_seq_one_letter_code
_entity_poly.pdbx_strand_id
1 'polypeptide(L)'
;RKLAGYKTIDPKNNMWTRLARTLNNIEPNQIGKSMQEWKRTWVDMKSRTKTKYTWEKRVKMGNHKIPYPNFTFTDLDRRIFALAKEEIAGVGNEIADVQVKQTTKRSSINAIKEYQSKASFTSSLKPVEVSGALARSSVKVGNCSTSPNIRIPPVSEDSKPNPMLLCQKPKTELEKALLAEVQMLKRQNRVLEERLQISFNTIKIFTEKF
;
A
#
# COMPACT_ATOMS: atom_id res chain seq x y z
N ARG A 1 48.02 8.33 -24.40
CA ARG A 1 46.98 7.39 -23.91
C ARG A 1 46.30 8.04 -22.70
N LYS A 2 45.07 8.54 -22.86
CA LYS A 2 44.28 9.06 -21.72
C LYS A 2 43.77 7.87 -20.92
N LEU A 3 44.24 7.70 -19.70
CA LEU A 3 43.70 6.69 -18.77
C LEU A 3 42.23 7.05 -18.52
N ALA A 4 41.33 6.15 -18.91
CA ALA A 4 39.91 6.30 -18.66
C ALA A 4 39.71 6.39 -17.14
N GLY A 5 39.23 7.56 -16.67
CA GLY A 5 39.00 7.79 -15.26
C GLY A 5 38.02 6.77 -14.69
N TYR A 6 38.47 6.02 -13.68
CA TYR A 6 37.62 5.12 -12.92
C TYR A 6 36.54 5.96 -12.25
N LYS A 7 35.30 5.86 -12.75
CA LYS A 7 34.15 6.45 -12.06
C LYS A 7 34.01 5.70 -10.74
N THR A 8 34.25 6.40 -9.64
CA THR A 8 33.96 5.94 -8.29
C THR A 8 32.48 5.56 -8.24
N ILE A 9 32.22 4.25 -8.17
CA ILE A 9 30.86 3.74 -8.05
C ILE A 9 30.41 4.05 -6.64
N ASP A 10 29.41 4.92 -6.51
CA ASP A 10 28.78 5.20 -5.23
C ASP A 10 28.31 3.87 -4.59
N PRO A 11 28.82 3.51 -3.39
CA PRO A 11 28.46 2.27 -2.71
C PRO A 11 26.96 2.08 -2.57
N LYS A 12 26.21 3.18 -2.38
CA LYS A 12 24.74 3.15 -2.27
C LYS A 12 24.07 2.73 -3.56
N ASN A 13 24.60 3.12 -4.72
CA ASN A 13 24.04 2.72 -6.02
C ASN A 13 24.29 1.24 -6.33
N ASN A 14 25.41 0.68 -5.86
CA ASN A 14 25.69 -0.74 -6.03
C ASN A 14 24.66 -1.61 -5.28
N MET A 15 24.29 -1.21 -4.05
CA MET A 15 23.24 -1.91 -3.28
C MET A 15 21.88 -1.88 -3.99
N TRP A 16 21.45 -0.71 -4.46
CA TRP A 16 20.19 -0.59 -5.21
C TRP A 16 20.18 -1.42 -6.49
N THR A 17 21.33 -1.53 -7.16
CA THR A 17 21.47 -2.35 -8.36
C THR A 17 21.33 -3.84 -8.04
N ARG A 18 21.96 -4.33 -6.96
CA ARG A 18 21.80 -5.72 -6.51
C ARG A 18 20.36 -6.00 -6.10
N LEU A 19 19.72 -5.09 -5.36
CA LEU A 19 18.33 -5.23 -4.94
C LEU A 19 17.38 -5.30 -6.13
N ALA A 20 17.52 -4.37 -7.09
CA ALA A 20 16.71 -4.36 -8.32
C ALA A 20 16.82 -5.69 -9.08
N ARG A 21 18.03 -6.25 -9.19
CA ARG A 21 18.23 -7.56 -9.81
C ARG A 21 17.51 -8.68 -9.06
N THR A 22 17.64 -8.73 -7.74
CA THR A 22 16.96 -9.74 -6.92
C THR A 22 15.44 -9.62 -7.04
N LEU A 23 14.89 -8.41 -6.98
CA LEU A 23 13.45 -8.18 -7.08
C LEU A 23 12.90 -8.60 -8.45
N ASN A 24 13.61 -8.27 -9.53
CA ASN A 24 13.22 -8.69 -10.88
C ASN A 24 13.26 -10.22 -11.05
N ASN A 25 14.10 -10.93 -10.30
CA ASN A 25 14.17 -12.39 -10.35
C ASN A 25 13.02 -13.08 -9.59
N ILE A 26 12.32 -12.39 -8.68
CA ILE A 26 11.21 -12.96 -7.90
C ILE A 26 9.96 -13.10 -8.77
N GLU A 27 9.75 -12.20 -9.74
CA GLU A 27 8.59 -12.19 -10.62
C GLU A 27 9.02 -12.44 -12.08
N PRO A 28 9.26 -13.71 -12.48
CA PRO A 28 9.83 -14.05 -13.78
C PRO A 28 8.96 -13.64 -14.98
N ASN A 29 7.67 -13.33 -14.74
CA ASN A 29 6.71 -12.95 -15.77
C ASN A 29 6.53 -11.43 -15.93
N GLN A 30 7.19 -10.60 -15.11
CA GLN A 30 7.09 -9.15 -15.23
C GLN A 30 8.25 -8.56 -16.02
N ILE A 31 7.97 -7.48 -16.76
CA ILE A 31 8.99 -6.64 -17.38
C ILE A 31 9.89 -6.12 -16.24
N GLY A 32 11.15 -6.52 -16.25
CA GLY A 32 12.11 -6.16 -15.21
C GLY A 32 12.21 -4.64 -15.07
N LYS A 33 12.04 -4.13 -13.84
CA LYS A 33 12.14 -2.70 -13.55
C LYS A 33 13.59 -2.28 -13.40
N SER A 34 13.90 -1.08 -13.87
CA SER A 34 15.19 -0.44 -13.66
C SER A 34 15.41 -0.06 -12.19
N MET A 35 16.67 0.18 -11.82
CA MET A 35 17.03 0.65 -10.48
C MET A 35 16.27 1.93 -10.08
N GLN A 36 16.07 2.86 -11.01
CA GLN A 36 15.40 4.14 -10.73
C GLN A 36 13.89 3.96 -10.49
N GLU A 37 13.26 3.05 -11.22
CA GLU A 37 11.86 2.70 -11.02
C GLU A 37 11.63 2.01 -9.68
N TRP A 38 12.54 1.15 -9.26
CA TRP A 38 12.51 0.56 -7.92
C TRP A 38 12.67 1.61 -6.82
N LYS A 39 13.58 2.59 -6.99
CA LYS A 39 13.71 3.72 -6.07
C LYS A 39 12.41 4.53 -5.97
N ARG A 40 11.77 4.84 -7.11
CA ARG A 40 10.48 5.54 -7.13
C ARG A 40 9.38 4.72 -6.43
N THR A 41 9.28 3.43 -6.77
CA THR A 41 8.33 2.50 -6.15
C THR A 41 8.50 2.47 -4.63
N TRP A 42 9.74 2.43 -4.14
CA TRP A 42 10.03 2.48 -2.71
C TRP A 42 9.56 3.78 -2.05
N VAL A 43 9.80 4.93 -2.68
CA VAL A 43 9.31 6.23 -2.18
C VAL A 43 7.79 6.27 -2.11
N ASP A 44 7.12 5.78 -3.16
CA ASP A 44 5.65 5.72 -3.22
C ASP A 44 5.09 4.79 -2.14
N MET A 45 5.71 3.62 -1.94
CA MET A 45 5.35 2.69 -0.87
C MET A 45 5.51 3.33 0.51
N LYS A 46 6.65 3.99 0.79
CA LYS A 46 6.86 4.72 2.05
C LYS A 46 5.77 5.78 2.28
N SER A 47 5.46 6.57 1.25
CA SER A 47 4.44 7.63 1.32
C SER A 47 3.04 7.07 1.62
N ARG A 48 2.64 6.01 0.91
CA ARG A 48 1.36 5.32 1.12
C ARG A 48 1.26 4.73 2.51
N THR A 49 2.28 4.02 2.97
CA THR A 49 2.32 3.41 4.30
C THR A 49 2.26 4.46 5.41
N LYS A 50 2.99 5.58 5.27
CA LYS A 50 2.91 6.71 6.22
C LYS A 50 1.49 7.30 6.29
N THR A 51 0.84 7.47 5.14
CA THR A 51 -0.52 7.98 5.06
C THR A 51 -1.50 7.05 5.76
N LYS A 52 -1.42 5.73 5.50
CA LYS A 52 -2.23 4.73 6.22
C LYS A 52 -2.01 4.77 7.73
N TYR A 53 -0.76 4.81 8.18
CA TYR A 53 -0.43 4.84 9.61
C TYR A 53 -0.98 6.08 10.32
N THR A 54 -0.81 7.26 9.72
CA THR A 54 -1.34 8.51 10.30
C THR A 54 -2.87 8.49 10.38
N TRP A 55 -3.54 7.89 9.39
CA TRP A 55 -4.98 7.70 9.43
C TRP A 55 -5.40 6.74 10.54
N GLU A 56 -4.77 5.57 10.64
CA GLU A 56 -5.05 4.58 11.70
C GLU A 56 -4.88 5.21 13.09
N LYS A 57 -3.83 6.02 13.28
CA LYS A 57 -3.62 6.79 14.52
C LYS A 57 -4.78 7.75 14.79
N ARG A 58 -5.27 8.49 13.79
CA ARG A 58 -6.41 9.42 13.94
C ARG A 58 -7.71 8.69 14.29
N VAL A 59 -7.96 7.53 13.70
CA VAL A 59 -9.12 6.69 14.01
C VAL A 59 -9.05 6.19 15.46
N LYS A 60 -7.88 5.70 15.90
CA LYS A 60 -7.66 5.25 17.30
C LYS A 60 -7.85 6.36 18.33
N MET A 61 -7.52 7.61 17.96
CA MET A 61 -7.74 8.78 18.82
C MET A 61 -9.20 9.28 18.82
N GLY A 62 -10.12 8.62 18.09
CA GLY A 62 -11.52 9.05 17.99
C GLY A 62 -11.73 10.29 17.10
N ASN A 63 -10.68 10.83 16.47
CA ASN A 63 -10.74 12.02 15.63
C ASN A 63 -11.32 11.77 14.23
N HIS A 64 -11.55 10.50 13.88
CA HIS A 64 -12.17 10.11 12.62
C HIS A 64 -13.04 8.86 12.81
N LYS A 65 -14.31 8.95 12.41
CA LYS A 65 -15.29 7.85 12.53
C LYS A 65 -15.29 6.90 11.33
N ILE A 66 -14.75 7.33 10.20
CA ILE A 66 -14.79 6.54 8.97
C ILE A 66 -13.44 5.81 8.81
N PRO A 67 -13.42 4.46 8.83
CA PRO A 67 -12.21 3.72 8.51
C PRO A 67 -11.76 4.09 7.09
N TYR A 68 -10.43 4.23 6.88
CA TYR A 68 -9.90 4.51 5.55
C TYR A 68 -10.46 3.47 4.57
N PRO A 69 -10.95 3.87 3.38
CA PRO A 69 -11.68 2.96 2.51
C PRO A 69 -10.85 1.70 2.22
N ASN A 70 -11.34 0.55 2.73
CA ASN A 70 -10.91 -0.82 2.46
C ASN A 70 -9.41 -1.16 2.59
N PHE A 71 -8.61 -0.37 3.31
CA PHE A 71 -7.20 -0.69 3.51
C PHE A 71 -6.91 -1.16 4.93
N THR A 72 -6.76 -2.48 5.09
CA THR A 72 -6.13 -3.07 6.27
C THR A 72 -4.64 -2.74 6.27
N PHE A 73 -4.09 -2.39 7.43
CA PHE A 73 -2.66 -2.19 7.59
C PHE A 73 -1.95 -3.55 7.58
N THR A 74 -1.44 -3.92 6.40
CA THR A 74 -0.88 -5.26 6.14
C THR A 74 0.47 -5.46 6.83
N ASP A 75 0.95 -6.70 6.93
CA ASP A 75 2.28 -6.99 7.48
C ASP A 75 3.41 -6.35 6.67
N LEU A 76 3.22 -6.23 5.35
CA LEU A 76 4.14 -5.50 4.49
C LEU A 76 4.17 -4.01 4.84
N ASP A 77 3.01 -3.38 5.06
CA ASP A 77 2.95 -1.99 5.52
C ASP A 77 3.69 -1.80 6.85
N ARG A 78 3.54 -2.73 7.81
CA ARG A 78 4.25 -2.70 9.10
C ARG A 78 5.76 -2.74 8.92
N ARG A 79 6.27 -3.63 8.06
CA ARG A 79 7.71 -3.74 7.77
C ARG A 79 8.27 -2.50 7.08
N ILE A 80 7.56 -1.98 6.07
CA ILE A 80 7.95 -0.75 5.38
C ILE A 80 8.01 0.42 6.35
N PHE A 81 7.02 0.52 7.25
CA PHE A 81 6.99 1.57 8.26
C PHE A 81 8.15 1.46 9.24
N ALA A 82 8.48 0.25 9.72
CA ALA A 82 9.61 0.01 10.62
C ALA A 82 10.94 0.45 9.97
N LEU A 83 11.21 0.01 8.73
CA LEU A 83 12.39 0.39 7.97
C LEU A 83 12.48 1.92 7.75
N ALA A 84 11.35 2.55 7.42
CA ALA A 84 11.29 3.99 7.23
C ALA A 84 11.51 4.78 8.54
N LYS A 85 11.14 4.21 9.69
CA LYS A 85 11.33 4.83 11.01
C LYS A 85 12.79 4.74 11.47
N GLU A 86 13.46 3.64 11.20
CA GLU A 86 14.90 3.48 11.47
C GLU A 86 15.74 4.46 10.65
N GLU A 87 15.36 4.71 9.38
CA GLU A 87 15.98 5.74 8.54
C GLU A 87 15.89 7.15 9.18
N ILE A 88 14.83 7.44 9.93
CA ILE A 88 14.64 8.73 10.62
C ILE A 88 15.38 8.76 11.96
N ALA A 89 15.47 7.62 12.67
CA ALA A 89 16.18 7.52 13.94
C ALA A 89 17.71 7.49 13.79
N GLY A 90 18.22 7.03 12.64
CA GLY A 90 19.65 6.95 12.32
C GLY A 90 20.18 8.04 11.39
N VAL A 91 19.31 8.84 10.75
CA VAL A 91 19.70 9.92 9.82
C VAL A 91 19.05 11.23 10.25
N GLY A 92 19.30 11.65 11.50
CA GLY A 92 19.25 13.06 11.83
C GLY A 92 20.44 13.75 11.19
N ASN A 93 20.33 14.25 9.95
CA ASN A 93 20.73 15.64 9.61
C ASN A 93 20.75 16.08 8.12
N GLU A 94 20.66 15.25 7.07
CA GLU A 94 21.01 15.81 5.73
C GLU A 94 20.01 15.63 4.56
N ILE A 95 18.99 14.78 4.63
CA ILE A 95 18.16 14.49 3.43
C ILE A 95 16.79 15.18 3.44
N ALA A 96 16.33 15.67 4.60
CA ALA A 96 15.04 16.36 4.70
C ALA A 96 15.03 17.76 4.05
N ASP A 97 16.20 18.37 3.83
CA ASP A 97 16.28 19.77 3.38
C ASP A 97 16.39 19.93 1.84
N VAL A 98 16.66 18.83 1.10
CA VAL A 98 16.86 18.89 -0.36
C VAL A 98 15.56 18.73 -1.15
N GLN A 99 14.59 17.92 -0.70
CA GLN A 99 13.35 17.72 -1.46
C GLN A 99 12.22 18.71 -1.14
N VAL A 100 12.12 19.23 0.09
CA VAL A 100 11.08 20.22 0.44
C VAL A 100 11.38 21.59 -0.18
N LYS A 101 12.66 21.94 -0.40
CA LYS A 101 13.04 23.21 -1.08
C LYS A 101 12.88 23.16 -2.60
N GLN A 102 12.94 21.99 -3.25
CA GLN A 102 12.77 21.86 -4.70
C GLN A 102 11.29 21.85 -5.14
N THR A 103 10.38 21.24 -4.38
CA THR A 103 8.96 21.23 -4.75
C THR A 103 8.28 22.58 -4.53
N THR A 104 8.76 23.37 -3.56
CA THR A 104 8.25 24.73 -3.35
C THR A 104 8.77 25.72 -4.41
N LYS A 105 10.02 25.59 -4.89
CA LYS A 105 10.53 26.44 -5.97
C LYS A 105 9.96 26.12 -7.35
N ARG A 106 9.66 24.84 -7.65
CA ARG A 106 9.15 24.46 -9.00
C ARG A 106 7.67 24.81 -9.21
N SER A 107 6.88 24.86 -8.14
CA SER A 107 5.47 25.31 -8.23
C SER A 107 5.37 26.83 -8.42
N SER A 108 6.27 27.62 -7.84
CA SER A 108 6.26 29.09 -8.00
C SER A 108 6.77 29.55 -9.38
N ILE A 109 7.74 28.85 -9.97
CA ILE A 109 8.32 29.24 -11.28
C ILE A 109 7.34 29.01 -12.44
N ASN A 110 6.49 27.98 -12.36
CA ASN A 110 5.48 27.72 -13.39
C ASN A 110 4.28 28.69 -13.30
N ALA A 111 3.90 29.11 -12.09
CA ALA A 111 2.85 30.13 -11.92
C ALA A 111 3.28 31.52 -12.42
N ILE A 112 4.57 31.87 -12.31
CA ILE A 112 5.07 33.18 -12.77
C ILE A 112 5.19 33.25 -14.31
N LYS A 113 5.54 32.14 -14.98
CA LYS A 113 5.59 32.11 -16.45
C LYS A 113 4.21 32.18 -17.11
N GLU A 114 3.17 31.66 -16.46
CA GLU A 114 1.80 31.75 -17.01
C GLU A 114 1.19 33.16 -16.91
N TYR A 115 1.64 33.98 -15.95
CA TYR A 115 1.21 35.39 -15.85
C TYR A 115 1.95 36.31 -16.83
N GLN A 116 3.23 36.07 -17.12
CA GLN A 116 3.97 36.90 -18.09
C GLN A 116 3.63 36.58 -19.56
N SER A 117 3.15 35.37 -19.86
CA SER A 117 2.71 35.00 -21.22
C SER A 117 1.32 35.54 -21.60
N LYS A 118 0.55 36.09 -20.65
CA LYS A 118 -0.78 36.69 -20.91
C LYS A 118 -0.78 38.22 -20.93
N ALA A 119 0.35 38.87 -20.58
CA ALA A 119 0.46 40.33 -20.52
C ALA A 119 1.05 40.98 -21.78
N SER A 120 1.30 40.21 -22.84
CA SER A 120 1.76 40.73 -24.11
C SER A 120 1.13 39.91 -25.20
N PHE A 121 -0.07 40.31 -25.65
CA PHE A 121 -0.48 40.26 -27.05
C PHE A 121 -1.88 40.91 -27.20
N THR A 122 -1.89 41.98 -28.00
CA THR A 122 -2.99 42.49 -28.84
C THR A 122 -4.24 43.10 -28.21
N SER A 123 -4.23 44.43 -28.24
CA SER A 123 -5.32 45.31 -28.65
C SER A 123 -6.14 44.79 -29.85
N SER A 124 -7.41 45.21 -29.86
CA SER A 124 -8.34 45.26 -31.00
C SER A 124 -9.09 43.97 -31.37
N LEU A 125 -10.36 43.87 -30.95
CA LEU A 125 -11.56 43.89 -31.84
C LEU A 125 -12.83 43.43 -31.11
N LYS A 126 -13.84 44.31 -31.14
CA LYS A 126 -15.32 44.22 -31.09
C LYS A 126 -16.07 43.21 -30.18
N PRO A 127 -17.21 43.64 -29.59
CA PRO A 127 -18.10 42.79 -28.80
C PRO A 127 -19.00 41.94 -29.69
N VAL A 128 -19.12 40.65 -29.38
CA VAL A 128 -20.18 39.76 -29.87
C VAL A 128 -20.94 39.27 -28.64
N GLU A 129 -22.21 39.65 -28.58
CA GLU A 129 -23.17 39.09 -27.64
C GLU A 129 -23.43 37.62 -27.97
N VAL A 130 -23.30 36.74 -26.97
CA VAL A 130 -23.93 35.42 -27.01
C VAL A 130 -24.57 35.16 -25.66
N SER A 131 -25.88 35.35 -25.63
CA SER A 131 -26.82 34.80 -24.66
C SER A 131 -26.71 33.27 -24.60
N GLY A 132 -26.75 32.68 -23.40
CA GLY A 132 -26.67 31.22 -23.30
C GLY A 132 -26.84 30.64 -21.89
N ALA A 133 -28.06 30.76 -21.36
CA ALA A 133 -28.73 29.89 -20.40
C ALA A 133 -27.93 29.07 -19.36
N LEU A 134 -28.14 29.47 -18.11
CA LEU A 134 -27.85 28.76 -16.87
C LEU A 134 -28.80 27.55 -16.72
N ALA A 135 -28.30 26.32 -16.85
CA ALA A 135 -29.04 25.11 -16.48
C ALA A 135 -28.49 24.51 -15.19
N ARG A 136 -29.13 24.85 -14.07
CA ARG A 136 -28.95 24.16 -12.78
C ARG A 136 -29.67 22.81 -12.85
N SER A 137 -28.92 21.71 -12.91
CA SER A 137 -29.49 20.37 -12.70
C SER A 137 -29.47 20.04 -11.21
N SER A 138 -30.65 20.12 -10.60
CA SER A 138 -30.93 19.73 -9.22
C SER A 138 -31.26 18.24 -9.21
N VAL A 139 -30.31 17.39 -8.84
CA VAL A 139 -30.55 15.95 -8.70
C VAL A 139 -31.14 15.68 -7.32
N LYS A 140 -32.44 15.37 -7.32
CA LYS A 140 -33.22 14.93 -6.16
C LYS A 140 -32.88 13.46 -5.87
N VAL A 141 -32.09 13.22 -4.82
CA VAL A 141 -31.84 11.86 -4.32
C VAL A 141 -33.03 11.45 -3.46
N GLY A 142 -33.84 10.53 -3.99
CA GLY A 142 -34.97 9.92 -3.29
C GLY A 142 -34.47 8.90 -2.28
N ASN A 143 -34.88 9.06 -1.02
CA ASN A 143 -34.73 8.09 0.04
C ASN A 143 -35.69 6.91 -0.21
N CYS A 144 -35.16 5.69 -0.31
CA CYS A 144 -35.93 4.45 -0.17
C CYS A 144 -35.42 3.70 1.07
N SER A 145 -36.04 4.01 2.21
CA SER A 145 -35.99 3.17 3.40
C SER A 145 -37.07 2.11 3.29
N THR A 146 -36.69 0.86 3.04
CA THR A 146 -37.57 -0.29 3.25
C THR A 146 -36.80 -1.33 4.05
N SER A 147 -37.01 -1.33 5.37
CA SER A 147 -36.63 -2.44 6.23
C SER A 147 -37.69 -3.54 6.11
N PRO A 148 -37.32 -4.81 5.84
CA PRO A 148 -38.26 -5.91 6.00
C PRO A 148 -38.30 -6.32 7.47
N ASN A 149 -39.47 -6.14 8.07
CA ASN A 149 -39.81 -6.64 9.39
C ASN A 149 -40.07 -8.15 9.28
N ILE A 150 -39.05 -8.98 9.55
CA ILE A 150 -39.17 -10.44 9.57
C ILE A 150 -39.73 -10.85 10.93
N ARG A 151 -41.03 -11.14 10.94
CA ARG A 151 -41.74 -11.78 12.05
C ARG A 151 -41.24 -13.23 12.18
N ILE A 152 -40.54 -13.52 13.28
CA ILE A 152 -40.21 -14.89 13.67
C ILE A 152 -41.45 -15.51 14.34
N PRO A 153 -41.99 -16.64 13.87
CA PRO A 153 -43.04 -17.36 14.59
C PRO A 153 -42.47 -18.05 15.83
N PRO A 154 -43.22 -18.11 16.95
CA PRO A 154 -42.83 -18.92 18.10
C PRO A 154 -42.91 -20.40 17.72
N VAL A 155 -41.77 -21.09 17.78
CA VAL A 155 -41.72 -22.55 17.66
C VAL A 155 -42.10 -23.13 19.01
N SER A 156 -43.17 -23.91 18.98
CA SER A 156 -43.70 -24.72 20.07
C SER A 156 -42.65 -25.70 20.60
N GLU A 157 -42.47 -25.68 21.91
CA GLU A 157 -41.88 -26.76 22.69
C GLU A 157 -42.79 -28.01 22.63
N ASP A 158 -42.21 -29.17 22.96
CA ASP A 158 -42.81 -30.50 23.05
C ASP A 158 -42.71 -31.39 21.80
N SER A 159 -41.51 -31.92 21.58
CA SER A 159 -41.39 -33.32 21.14
C SER A 159 -40.12 -33.97 21.67
N LYS A 160 -40.32 -35.04 22.46
CA LYS A 160 -39.31 -35.90 23.08
C LYS A 160 -38.32 -36.42 22.01
N PRO A 161 -36.99 -36.40 22.27
CA PRO A 161 -36.05 -37.02 21.35
C PRO A 161 -36.13 -38.55 21.49
N ASN A 162 -36.58 -39.22 20.42
CA ASN A 162 -36.32 -40.63 20.21
C ASN A 162 -34.79 -40.85 20.13
N PRO A 163 -34.19 -41.79 20.89
CA PRO A 163 -32.80 -42.17 20.72
C PRO A 163 -32.66 -43.03 19.45
N MET A 164 -32.73 -42.39 18.29
CA MET A 164 -32.37 -43.00 17.03
C MET A 164 -30.87 -43.24 17.01
N LEU A 165 -30.51 -44.53 17.08
CA LEU A 165 -29.34 -45.17 16.50
C LEU A 165 -28.40 -44.18 15.78
N LEU A 166 -27.37 -43.81 16.52
CA LEU A 166 -26.21 -43.08 16.03
C LEU A 166 -25.57 -43.94 14.94
N CYS A 167 -25.97 -43.71 13.68
CA CYS A 167 -25.29 -44.26 12.53
C CYS A 167 -23.90 -43.61 12.50
N GLN A 168 -22.94 -44.25 13.16
CA GLN A 168 -21.52 -43.96 13.03
C GLN A 168 -21.16 -44.21 11.57
N LYS A 169 -21.35 -43.19 10.72
CA LYS A 169 -20.72 -43.16 9.41
C LYS A 169 -19.23 -43.38 9.67
N PRO A 170 -18.62 -44.40 9.07
CA PRO A 170 -17.21 -44.60 9.27
C PRO A 170 -16.53 -43.33 8.72
N LYS A 171 -15.75 -42.68 9.58
CA LYS A 171 -14.88 -41.55 9.24
C LYS A 171 -13.78 -42.07 8.32
N THR A 172 -14.16 -42.42 7.11
CA THR A 172 -13.36 -43.18 6.16
C THR A 172 -12.50 -42.23 5.36
N GLU A 173 -11.20 -42.54 5.32
CA GLU A 173 -10.23 -42.12 4.29
C GLU A 173 -10.05 -40.60 4.09
N LEU A 174 -11.12 -39.87 3.76
CA LEU A 174 -11.15 -38.44 3.53
C LEU A 174 -10.70 -37.63 4.76
N GLU A 175 -11.14 -37.98 5.98
CA GLU A 175 -10.66 -37.29 7.19
C GLU A 175 -9.18 -37.53 7.44
N LYS A 176 -8.67 -38.73 7.11
CA LYS A 176 -7.24 -39.05 7.22
C LYS A 176 -6.42 -38.30 6.17
N ALA A 177 -6.92 -38.21 4.94
CA ALA A 177 -6.31 -37.44 3.86
C ALA A 177 -6.25 -35.95 4.20
N LEU A 178 -7.35 -35.37 4.69
CA LEU A 178 -7.41 -33.98 5.13
C LEU A 178 -6.44 -33.71 6.29
N LEU A 179 -6.36 -34.63 7.26
CA LEU A 179 -5.41 -34.51 8.37
C LEU A 179 -3.95 -34.56 7.89
N ALA A 180 -3.64 -35.44 6.93
CA ALA A 180 -2.31 -35.53 6.34
C ALA A 180 -1.92 -34.25 5.58
N GLU A 181 -2.87 -33.66 4.83
CA GLU A 181 -2.67 -32.40 4.13
C GLU A 181 -2.42 -31.25 5.10
N VAL A 182 -3.21 -31.13 6.17
CA VAL A 182 -3.00 -30.13 7.22
C VAL A 182 -1.63 -30.29 7.88
N GLN A 183 -1.17 -31.52 8.11
CA GLN A 183 0.16 -31.77 8.67
C GLN A 183 1.28 -31.37 7.69
N MET A 184 1.10 -31.64 6.40
CA MET A 184 2.06 -31.26 5.36
C MET A 184 2.17 -29.74 5.25
N LEU A 185 1.04 -29.02 5.25
CA LEU A 185 1.02 -27.55 5.28
C LEU A 185 1.70 -26.97 6.53
N LYS A 186 1.47 -27.57 7.71
CA LYS A 186 2.18 -27.17 8.94
C LYS A 186 3.70 -27.34 8.82
N ARG A 187 4.18 -28.41 8.18
CA ARG A 187 5.61 -28.61 7.93
C ARG A 187 6.16 -27.56 6.96
N GLN A 188 5.44 -27.24 5.90
CA GLN A 188 5.85 -26.20 4.95
C GLN A 188 5.93 -24.82 5.61
N ASN A 189 4.93 -24.46 6.42
CA ASN A 189 4.93 -23.20 7.17
C ASN A 189 6.12 -23.10 8.12
N ARG A 190 6.45 -24.18 8.84
CA ARG A 190 7.65 -24.21 9.71
C ARG A 190 8.94 -23.95 8.94
N VAL A 191 9.11 -24.57 7.76
CA VAL A 191 10.29 -24.34 6.91
C VAL A 191 10.35 -22.89 6.42
N LEU A 192 9.21 -22.27 6.11
CA LEU A 192 9.15 -20.86 5.73
C LEU A 192 9.51 -19.93 6.89
N GLU A 193 9.05 -20.22 8.11
CA GLU A 193 9.42 -19.46 9.31
C GLU A 193 10.93 -19.53 9.58
N GLU A 194 11.53 -20.73 9.47
CA GLU A 194 12.98 -20.91 9.62
C GLU A 194 13.76 -20.10 8.57
N ARG A 195 13.31 -20.11 7.30
CA ARG A 195 13.91 -19.29 6.23
C ARG A 195 13.79 -17.80 6.49
N LEU A 196 12.63 -17.34 6.98
CA LEU A 196 12.43 -15.94 7.34
C LEU A 196 13.34 -15.52 8.50
N GLN A 197 13.51 -16.39 9.50
CA GLN A 197 14.40 -16.11 10.63
C GLN A 197 15.86 -15.99 10.19
N ILE A 198 16.32 -16.88 9.30
CA ILE A 198 17.69 -16.80 8.72
C ILE A 198 17.87 -15.48 7.95
N SER A 199 16.89 -15.12 7.12
CA SER A 199 16.91 -13.85 6.36
C SER A 199 16.97 -12.64 7.29
N PHE A 200 16.17 -12.64 8.36
CA PHE A 200 16.17 -11.57 9.35
C PHE A 200 17.50 -11.44 10.08
N ASN A 201 18.07 -12.55 10.54
CA ASN A 201 19.39 -12.56 11.19
C ASN A 201 20.49 -12.05 10.25
N THR A 202 20.40 -12.41 8.96
CA THR A 202 21.33 -11.93 7.94
C THR A 202 21.25 -10.41 7.80
N ILE A 203 20.04 -9.86 7.66
CA ILE A 203 19.82 -8.40 7.58
C ILE A 203 20.33 -7.69 8.85
N LYS A 204 20.09 -8.27 10.03
CA LYS A 204 20.59 -7.72 11.31
C LYS A 204 22.12 -7.64 11.34
N ILE A 205 22.82 -8.71 10.96
CA ILE A 205 24.29 -8.71 10.89
C ILE A 205 24.79 -7.65 9.89
N PHE A 206 24.09 -7.45 8.77
CA PHE A 206 24.45 -6.43 7.78
C PHE A 206 24.22 -5.00 8.28
N THR A 207 23.24 -4.77 9.15
CA THR A 207 22.92 -3.43 9.69
C THR A 207 23.75 -3.06 10.92
N GLU A 208 24.28 -4.03 11.68
CA GLU A 208 25.14 -3.74 12.84
C GLU A 208 26.60 -3.48 12.45
N LYS A 209 27.04 -3.97 11.29
CA LYS A 209 28.44 -3.81 10.83
C LYS A 209 28.68 -2.57 9.96
N PHE A 210 27.64 -1.86 9.54
CA PHE A 210 27.71 -0.76 8.56
C PHE A 210 26.71 0.34 8.90
#